data_AF-A0AA86TVE9-F1
#
_entry.id   AF-A0AA86TVE9-F1
#
_cell.length_a   1.000
_cell.length_b   1.000
_cell.length_c   1.000
_cell.angle_alpha   90.00
_cell.angle_beta   90.00
_cell.angle_gamma   90.00
#
_symmetry.space_group_name_H-M   'P 1'
#
loop_
_entity.id
_entity.type
_entity.pdbx_description
1 polymer ?
#
loop_
_entity_poly.entity_id
_entity_poly.type
_entity_poly.pdbx_seq_one_letter_code
_entity_poly.pdbx_strand_id
1 'polypeptide(L)'
;MIRIPKLLAVGLNMDYYSDPGLFNRISELCKVIMGQEKMILSHYADDNAMIKTKTTFTTKEQVTLFRYFEIYKHEGKTINSQIISEICEQINRTEKEIKQWWYNRRSDVRDNTYIIPVNVQLVLNEFTLWSAQKQNQESNNKIQ
;
A
#
# COMPACT_ATOMS: atom_id res chain seq x y z
N MET A 1 -26.60 32.64 12.12
CA MET A 1 -26.58 31.17 11.94
C MET A 1 -25.30 30.81 11.22
N ILE A 2 -24.42 30.07 11.89
CA ILE A 2 -22.98 30.01 11.60
C ILE A 2 -22.72 29.23 10.30
N ARG A 3 -22.52 29.97 9.21
CA ARG A 3 -22.26 29.43 7.86
C ARG A 3 -20.89 29.85 7.32
N ILE A 4 -20.18 30.67 8.08
CA ILE A 4 -18.89 31.24 7.73
C ILE A 4 -17.90 30.72 8.77
N PRO A 5 -16.85 29.98 8.37
CA PRO A 5 -15.84 29.43 9.26
C PRO A 5 -15.27 30.45 10.27
N LYS A 6 -15.10 31.70 9.85
CA LYS A 6 -14.67 32.80 10.73
C LYS A 6 -15.68 33.13 11.84
N LEU A 7 -16.97 33.13 11.53
CA LEU A 7 -18.02 33.36 12.54
C LEU A 7 -18.18 32.16 13.48
N LEU A 8 -17.83 30.96 13.01
CA LEU A 8 -17.78 29.75 13.84
C LEU A 8 -16.66 29.84 14.88
N ALA A 9 -15.47 30.26 14.45
CA ALA A 9 -14.33 30.46 15.34
C ALA A 9 -14.66 31.49 16.43
N VAL A 10 -15.27 32.62 16.06
CA VAL A 10 -15.76 33.63 17.01
C VAL A 10 -16.79 33.05 17.99
N GLY A 11 -17.74 32.25 17.51
CA GLY A 11 -18.75 31.60 18.37
C GLY A 11 -18.17 30.55 19.33
N LEU A 12 -17.03 29.95 19.00
CA LEU A 12 -16.31 28.97 19.82
C LEU A 12 -15.20 29.60 20.68
N ASN A 13 -15.08 30.94 20.66
CA ASN A 13 -14.01 31.69 21.34
C ASN A 13 -12.60 31.23 20.95
N MET A 14 -12.40 30.95 19.66
CA MET A 14 -11.13 30.52 19.09
C MET A 14 -10.73 31.47 17.95
N ASP A 15 -9.43 31.63 17.71
CA ASP A 15 -8.96 32.39 16.55
C ASP A 15 -9.06 31.52 15.30
N TYR A 16 -9.76 32.00 14.28
CA TYR A 16 -9.85 31.32 12.99
C TYR A 16 -8.47 31.03 12.39
N TYR A 17 -7.52 31.95 12.53
CA TYR A 17 -6.19 31.82 11.93
C TYR A 17 -5.29 30.83 12.67
N SER A 18 -5.69 30.36 13.85
CA SER A 18 -4.98 29.29 14.57
C SER A 18 -5.08 27.94 13.86
N ASP A 19 -6.25 27.61 13.31
CA ASP A 19 -6.49 26.43 12.49
C ASP A 19 -7.66 26.65 11.51
N PRO A 20 -7.42 27.31 10.37
CA PRO A 20 -8.45 27.56 9.36
C PRO A 20 -9.06 26.27 8.80
N GLY A 21 -8.29 25.19 8.74
CA GLY A 21 -8.71 23.90 8.19
C GLY A 21 -9.79 23.26 9.05
N LEU A 22 -9.60 23.25 10.36
CA LEU A 22 -10.58 22.76 11.32
C LEU A 22 -11.92 23.50 11.20
N PHE A 23 -11.91 24.84 11.20
CA PHE A 23 -13.15 25.61 11.13
C PHE A 23 -13.87 25.47 9.79
N ASN A 24 -13.13 25.30 8.69
CA ASN A 24 -13.73 24.99 7.40
C ASN A 24 -14.47 23.64 7.45
N ARG A 25 -13.83 22.59 7.98
CA ARG A 25 -14.45 21.25 8.12
C ARG A 25 -15.68 21.27 9.02
N ILE A 26 -15.60 21.92 10.18
CA ILE A 26 -16.75 22.03 11.08
C ILE A 26 -17.89 22.81 10.41
N SER A 27 -17.58 23.88 9.67
CA SER A 27 -18.59 24.63 8.93
C SER A 27 -19.29 23.78 7.86
N GLU A 28 -18.56 22.91 7.16
CA GLU A 28 -19.15 21.96 6.20
C GLU A 28 -20.04 20.92 6.91
N LEU A 29 -19.59 20.35 8.04
CA LEU A 29 -20.40 19.43 8.85
C LEU A 29 -21.71 20.07 9.31
N CYS A 30 -21.66 21.33 9.75
CA CYS A 30 -22.86 22.06 10.16
C CYS A 30 -23.87 22.20 9.02
N LYS A 31 -23.42 22.46 7.78
CA LYS A 31 -24.32 22.54 6.62
C LYS A 31 -24.97 21.20 6.29
N VAL A 32 -24.23 20.11 6.43
CA VAL A 32 -24.75 18.74 6.22
C VAL A 32 -25.80 18.37 7.27
N ILE A 33 -25.51 18.61 8.55
CA ILE A 33 -26.45 18.33 9.67
C ILE A 33 -27.74 19.14 9.51
N MET A 34 -27.63 20.40 9.07
CA MET A 34 -28.79 21.27 8.81
C MET A 34 -29.50 20.96 7.48
N GLY A 35 -29.09 19.93 6.74
CA GLY A 35 -29.71 19.52 5.48
C GLY A 35 -29.52 20.48 4.31
N GLN A 36 -28.56 21.41 4.40
CA GLN A 36 -28.29 22.41 3.37
C GLN A 36 -27.39 21.87 2.25
N GLU A 37 -26.52 20.91 2.58
CA GLU A 37 -25.64 20.24 1.63
C GLU A 37 -25.74 18.72 1.82
N LYS A 38 -25.64 17.96 0.73
CA LYS A 38 -25.56 16.50 0.82
C LYS A 38 -24.20 16.12 1.37
N MET A 39 -24.16 15.13 2.27
CA MET A 39 -22.90 14.56 2.75
C MET A 39 -22.17 13.92 1.57
N ILE A 40 -21.10 14.57 1.10
CA ILE A 40 -20.18 14.00 0.13
C ILE A 40 -19.08 13.31 0.93
N LEU A 41 -19.20 12.00 1.08
CA LEU A 41 -18.26 11.17 1.85
C LEU A 41 -16.80 11.31 1.38
N SER A 42 -16.53 11.76 0.15
CA SER A 42 -15.16 11.98 -0.32
C SER A 42 -14.46 13.19 0.30
N HIS A 43 -15.18 14.16 0.88
CA HIS A 43 -14.58 15.31 1.60
C HIS A 43 -14.28 14.98 3.07
N TYR A 44 -14.89 13.91 3.60
CA TYR A 44 -14.73 13.41 4.98
C TYR A 44 -14.06 12.05 5.05
N ALA A 45 -13.75 11.45 3.90
CA ALA A 45 -12.68 10.50 3.78
C ALA A 45 -11.42 11.29 4.15
N ASP A 46 -11.15 11.28 5.44
CA ASP A 46 -9.94 11.68 6.11
C ASP A 46 -8.77 11.84 5.12
N ASP A 47 -7.98 12.90 5.21
CA ASP A 47 -6.61 12.84 4.66
C ASP A 47 -5.80 11.68 5.33
N ASN A 48 -6.34 11.11 6.42
CA ASN A 48 -5.97 9.83 7.04
C ASN A 48 -6.69 8.59 6.48
N ALA A 49 -7.50 8.68 5.42
CA ALA A 49 -8.13 7.57 4.70
C ALA A 49 -7.08 6.83 3.89
N MET A 50 -5.99 6.46 4.57
CA MET A 50 -4.69 6.23 4.01
C MET A 50 -4.35 7.41 3.10
N ILE A 51 -3.31 8.16 3.44
CA ILE A 51 -2.34 8.35 2.38
C ILE A 51 -2.08 6.91 1.93
N LYS A 52 -2.73 6.49 0.82
CA LYS A 52 -2.14 5.59 -0.13
C LYS A 52 -0.88 6.35 -0.50
N THR A 53 0.10 6.32 0.40
CA THR A 53 1.45 6.20 0.00
C THR A 53 1.31 4.92 -0.80
N LYS A 54 1.12 5.09 -2.11
CA LYS A 54 1.84 4.28 -3.05
C LYS A 54 3.27 4.40 -2.55
N THR A 55 3.62 3.61 -1.52
CA THR A 55 4.97 3.24 -1.21
C THR A 55 5.35 2.55 -2.47
N THR A 56 5.89 3.36 -3.38
CA THR A 56 6.10 2.97 -4.75
C THR A 56 7.38 2.20 -4.66
N PHE A 57 7.25 0.91 -4.34
CA PHE A 57 8.36 -0.01 -4.38
C PHE A 57 9.01 0.16 -5.75
N THR A 58 10.30 0.43 -5.76
CA THR A 58 11.12 0.45 -6.95
C THR A 58 11.03 -0.90 -7.66
N THR A 59 11.40 -0.96 -8.93
CA THR A 59 11.38 -2.23 -9.69
C THR A 59 12.19 -3.33 -9.00
N LYS A 60 13.34 -2.99 -8.40
CA LYS A 60 14.17 -3.95 -7.66
C LYS A 60 13.46 -4.50 -6.43
N GLU A 61 12.81 -3.64 -5.65
CA GLU A 61 12.05 -4.05 -4.46
C GLU A 61 10.84 -4.89 -4.85
N GLN A 62 10.14 -4.52 -5.92
CA GLN A 62 9.03 -5.31 -6.46
C GLN A 62 9.48 -6.69 -6.91
N VAL A 63 10.63 -6.82 -7.58
CA VAL A 63 11.18 -8.13 -7.94
C VAL A 63 11.37 -9.00 -6.71
N THR A 64 11.96 -8.48 -5.64
CA THR A 64 12.11 -9.22 -4.37
C THR A 64 10.75 -9.64 -3.82
N LEU A 65 9.80 -8.71 -3.70
CA LEU A 65 8.47 -8.98 -3.16
C LEU A 65 7.72 -10.05 -3.96
N PHE A 66 7.72 -9.94 -5.29
CA PHE A 66 7.08 -10.92 -6.16
C PHE A 66 7.79 -12.28 -6.12
N ARG A 67 9.12 -12.36 -5.95
CA ARG A 67 9.81 -13.65 -5.73
C ARG A 67 9.28 -14.36 -4.50
N TYR A 68 9.28 -13.67 -3.36
CA TYR A 68 8.75 -14.23 -2.12
C TYR A 68 7.27 -14.59 -2.27
N PHE A 69 6.47 -13.71 -2.89
CA PHE A 69 5.05 -13.96 -3.10
C PHE A 69 4.80 -15.20 -3.95
N GLU A 70 5.52 -15.39 -5.06
CA GLU A 70 5.37 -16.54 -5.93
C GLU A 70 5.75 -17.87 -5.24
N ILE A 71 6.74 -17.85 -4.34
CA ILE A 71 7.11 -19.02 -3.52
C ILE A 71 6.00 -19.38 -2.54
N TYR A 72 5.45 -18.39 -1.83
CA TYR A 72 4.54 -18.62 -0.71
C TYR A 72 3.04 -18.52 -1.06
N LYS A 73 2.66 -18.07 -2.27
CA LYS A 73 1.24 -17.91 -2.68
C LYS A 73 0.47 -19.23 -2.67
N HIS A 74 1.14 -20.34 -2.98
CA HIS A 74 0.51 -21.65 -3.11
C HIS A 74 0.18 -22.30 -1.77
N GLU A 75 0.79 -21.84 -0.67
CA GLU A 75 0.55 -22.42 0.65
C GLU A 75 -0.73 -21.90 1.32
N GLY A 76 -1.40 -20.88 0.76
CA GLY A 76 -2.61 -20.27 1.36
C GLY A 76 -2.37 -19.62 2.73
N LYS A 77 -1.14 -19.62 3.24
CA LYS A 77 -0.77 -19.14 4.57
C LYS A 77 -0.45 -17.66 4.55
N THR A 78 -0.76 -17.01 5.67
CA THR A 78 -0.13 -15.74 6.04
C THR A 78 1.38 -15.95 6.12
N ILE A 79 2.12 -15.10 5.41
CA ILE A 79 3.57 -14.93 5.54
C ILE A 79 3.94 -14.81 7.03
N ASN A 80 4.90 -15.62 7.50
CA ASN A 80 5.38 -15.61 8.88
C ASN A 80 6.23 -14.35 9.15
N SER A 81 6.21 -13.83 10.39
CA SER A 81 6.99 -12.69 10.85
C SER A 81 8.49 -12.80 10.53
N GLN A 82 9.06 -14.00 10.57
CA GLN A 82 10.46 -14.23 10.20
C GLN A 82 10.75 -13.82 8.74
N ILE A 83 9.91 -14.25 7.81
CA ILE A 83 10.03 -13.92 6.38
C ILE A 83 9.80 -12.42 6.17
N ILE A 84 8.89 -11.80 6.92
CA ILE A 84 8.67 -10.34 6.86
C ILE A 84 9.95 -9.62 7.27
N SER A 85 10.60 -10.05 8.35
CA SER A 85 11.86 -9.45 8.82
C SER A 85 12.96 -9.55 7.76
N GLU A 86 13.13 -10.72 7.14
CA GLU A 86 14.10 -10.94 6.07
C GLU A 86 13.84 -10.02 4.86
N ILE A 87 12.59 -9.88 4.44
CA ILE A 87 12.22 -8.95 3.36
C ILE A 87 12.52 -7.50 3.79
N CYS A 88 12.16 -7.11 5.01
CA CYS A 88 12.40 -5.76 5.53
C CYS A 88 13.88 -5.41 5.52
N GLU A 89 14.75 -6.32 5.95
CA GLU A 89 16.20 -6.16 5.90
C GLU A 89 16.72 -6.06 4.46
N GLN A 90 16.20 -6.88 3.55
CA GLN A 90 16.68 -6.93 2.17
C GLN A 90 16.32 -5.69 1.35
N ILE A 91 15.12 -5.13 1.55
CA ILE A 91 14.64 -3.97 0.79
C ILE A 91 14.59 -2.66 1.59
N ASN A 92 15.06 -2.67 2.85
CA ASN A 92 15.07 -1.52 3.75
C ASN A 92 13.69 -0.84 3.85
N ARG A 93 12.67 -1.63 4.12
CA ARG A 93 11.28 -1.20 4.29
C ARG A 93 10.71 -1.66 5.61
N THR A 94 9.66 -1.00 6.05
CA THR A 94 8.99 -1.33 7.31
C THR A 94 8.10 -2.56 7.16
N GLU A 95 7.95 -3.33 8.23
CA GLU A 95 7.03 -4.49 8.23
C GLU A 95 5.61 -4.12 7.82
N LYS A 96 5.15 -2.92 8.20
CA LYS A 96 3.82 -2.41 7.86
C LYS A 96 3.64 -2.31 6.34
N GLU A 97 4.63 -1.80 5.63
CA GLU A 97 4.61 -1.69 4.17
C GLU A 97 4.57 -3.07 3.50
N ILE A 98 5.37 -4.02 4.00
CA ILE A 98 5.41 -5.39 3.48
C ILE A 98 4.07 -6.11 3.70
N LYS A 99 3.52 -6.02 4.92
CA LYS A 99 2.22 -6.61 5.29
C LYS A 99 1.10 -6.03 4.43
N GLN A 100 1.10 -4.71 4.23
CA GLN A 100 0.11 -4.04 3.38
C GLN A 100 0.22 -4.50 1.92
N TRP A 101 1.44 -4.55 1.38
CA TRP A 101 1.66 -5.04 0.02
C TRP A 101 1.17 -6.49 -0.14
N TRP A 102 1.48 -7.36 0.81
CA TRP A 102 1.06 -8.76 0.80
C TRP A 102 -0.46 -8.92 0.89
N TYR A 103 -1.11 -8.12 1.74
CA TYR A 103 -2.57 -8.09 1.85
C TYR A 103 -3.23 -7.76 0.51
N ASN A 104 -2.75 -6.71 -0.16
CA ASN A 104 -3.27 -6.29 -1.46
C ASN A 104 -3.13 -7.41 -2.50
N ARG A 105 -1.96 -8.06 -2.59
CA ARG A 105 -1.72 -9.13 -3.58
C ARG A 105 -2.54 -10.39 -3.33
N ARG A 106 -2.80 -10.74 -2.07
CA ARG A 106 -3.74 -11.84 -1.76
C ARG A 106 -5.17 -11.49 -2.18
N SER A 107 -5.58 -10.22 -2.02
CA SER A 107 -6.87 -9.76 -2.54
C SER A 107 -6.93 -9.94 -4.06
N ASP A 108 -5.90 -9.50 -4.78
CA ASP A 108 -5.85 -9.62 -6.24
C ASP A 108 -5.96 -11.09 -6.71
N VAL A 109 -5.32 -12.03 -5.99
CA VAL A 109 -5.41 -13.47 -6.28
C VAL A 109 -6.83 -13.99 -6.05
N ARG A 110 -7.46 -13.64 -4.92
CA ARG A 110 -8.84 -14.04 -4.62
C ARG A 110 -9.83 -13.50 -5.64
N ASP A 111 -9.61 -12.27 -6.11
CA ASP A 111 -10.50 -11.57 -7.03
C ASP A 111 -10.15 -11.88 -8.51
N ASN A 112 -9.22 -12.81 -8.75
CA ASN A 112 -8.73 -13.23 -10.07
C ASN A 112 -8.21 -12.07 -10.96
N THR A 113 -7.65 -11.04 -10.32
CA THR A 113 -7.07 -9.84 -10.96
C THR A 113 -5.55 -9.75 -10.76
N TYR A 114 -4.94 -10.81 -10.20
CA TYR A 114 -3.50 -10.87 -9.95
C TYR A 114 -2.70 -10.82 -11.25
N ILE A 115 -1.89 -9.78 -11.38
CA ILE A 115 -1.00 -9.55 -12.53
C ILE A 115 0.37 -9.11 -12.01
N ILE A 116 1.43 -9.74 -12.50
CA ILE A 116 2.81 -9.30 -12.29
C ILE A 116 3.16 -8.27 -13.37
N PRO A 117 3.66 -7.07 -13.01
CA PRO A 117 4.08 -6.08 -14.00
C PRO A 117 5.15 -6.63 -14.95
N VAL A 118 5.04 -6.33 -16.26
CA VAL A 118 5.91 -6.89 -17.31
C VAL A 118 7.40 -6.65 -17.03
N ASN A 119 7.77 -5.44 -16.58
CA ASN A 119 9.14 -5.09 -16.22
C ASN A 119 9.69 -5.92 -15.05
N VAL A 120 8.82 -6.38 -14.14
CA VAL A 120 9.19 -7.28 -13.05
C VAL A 120 9.27 -8.72 -13.57
N GLN A 121 8.32 -9.13 -14.41
CA GLN A 121 8.27 -10.47 -15.00
C GLN A 121 9.52 -10.80 -15.82
N LEU A 122 10.04 -9.85 -16.60
CA LEU A 122 11.26 -10.02 -17.38
C LEU A 122 12.46 -10.38 -16.49
N VAL A 123 12.64 -9.64 -15.39
CA VAL A 123 13.74 -9.85 -14.43
C VAL A 123 13.55 -11.14 -13.61
N LEU A 124 12.30 -11.53 -13.33
CA LEU A 124 12.01 -12.81 -12.69
C LEU A 124 12.40 -13.99 -13.59
N ASN A 125 12.03 -13.93 -14.88
CA ASN A 125 12.30 -14.97 -15.87
C ASN A 125 13.80 -15.14 -16.15
N GLU A 126 14.56 -14.05 -16.21
CA GLU A 126 16.02 -14.09 -16.38
C GLU A 126 16.71 -14.84 -15.22
N PHE A 127 16.18 -14.71 -13.99
CA PHE A 127 16.71 -15.42 -12.83
C PHE A 127 16.40 -16.92 -12.86
N THR A 128 15.19 -17.32 -13.26
CA THR A 128 14.81 -18.74 -13.39
C THR A 128 15.62 -19.43 -14.48
N LEU A 129 15.89 -18.75 -15.61
CA LEU A 129 16.72 -19.28 -16.70
C LEU A 129 18.19 -19.46 -16.28
N TRP A 130 18.76 -18.50 -15.53
CA TRP A 130 20.13 -18.62 -15.02
C TRP A 130 20.28 -19.77 -13.99
N SER A 131 19.31 -19.94 -13.08
CA SER A 131 19.33 -21.05 -12.12
C SER A 131 19.18 -22.43 -12.78
N ALA A 132 18.40 -22.54 -13.85
CA ALA A 132 18.21 -23.78 -14.61
C ALA A 132 19.45 -24.16 -15.43
N GLN A 133 20.21 -23.18 -15.94
CA GLN A 133 21.47 -23.41 -16.64
C GLN A 133 22.59 -23.86 -15.70
N LYS A 134 22.65 -23.33 -14.48
CA LYS A 134 23.68 -23.68 -13.49
C LYS A 134 23.52 -25.11 -12.96
N GLN A 135 22.29 -25.56 -12.72
CA GLN A 135 22.02 -26.95 -12.34
C GLN A 135 22.40 -27.96 -13.44
N ASN A 136 22.17 -27.63 -14.72
CA ASN A 136 22.57 -28.49 -15.83
C ASN A 136 24.11 -28.58 -16.02
N GLN A 137 24.86 -27.56 -15.63
CA GLN A 137 26.34 -27.62 -15.65
C GLN A 137 26.90 -28.46 -14.49
N GLU A 138 26.30 -28.41 -13.30
CA GLU A 138 26.72 -29.23 -12.16
C GLU A 138 26.35 -30.72 -12.32
N SER A 139 25.25 -31.04 -13.01
CA SER A 139 24.90 -32.43 -13.35
C SER A 139 25.83 -33.04 -14.41
N ASN A 140 26.30 -32.25 -15.38
CA ASN A 140 27.22 -32.73 -16.41
C ASN A 140 28.67 -32.90 -15.91
N ASN A 141 29.09 -32.17 -14.87
CA ASN A 141 30.42 -32.31 -14.27
C ASN A 141 30.54 -33.46 -13.23
N LYS A 142 29.45 -34.19 -12.94
CA LYS A 142 29.46 -35.37 -12.05
C LYS A 142 29.48 -36.71 -12.79
N ILE A 143 29.52 -36.70 -14.13
CA ILE A 143 29.52 -37.91 -14.98
C ILE A 143 30.89 -38.09 -15.68
N GLN A 144 31.95 -37.39 -15.25
CA GLN A 144 33.33 -37.66 -15.67
C GLN A 144 34.14 -38.29 -14.55
#